data_AF-A0A5P1F2T8-F1
#
_entry.id   AF-A0A5P1F2T8-F1
#
_cell.length_a   1.000
_cell.length_b   1.000
_cell.length_c   1.000
_cell.angle_alpha   90.00
_cell.angle_beta   90.00
_cell.angle_gamma   90.00
#
_symmetry.space_group_name_H-M   'P 1'
#
loop_
_entity.id
_entity.type
_entity.pdbx_description
1 polymer ?
#
loop_
_entity_poly.entity_id
_entity_poly.type
_entity_poly.pdbx_seq_one_letter_code
_entity_poly.pdbx_strand_id
1 'polypeptide(L)'
;MAKTLDIDAGYCASKRTDAWLKVKRDYIEELGDSLDLVPIGAWYGNGRKAGWYSPFLMACYNPDAEEFQGVRTDSLKNRIGPI
;
A
#
# COMPACT_ATOMS: atom_id res chain seq x y z
N MET A 1 14.72 -11.21 6.55
CA MET A 1 15.74 -10.14 6.69
C MET A 1 17.04 -10.71 6.18
N ALA A 2 17.63 -10.11 5.16
CA ALA A 2 18.96 -10.49 4.66
C ALA A 2 19.99 -9.48 5.20
N LYS A 3 21.14 -9.97 5.65
CA LYS A 3 22.22 -9.15 6.20
C LYS A 3 23.55 -9.52 5.57
N THR A 4 24.35 -8.53 5.20
CA THR A 4 25.72 -8.74 4.70
C THR A 4 26.65 -9.12 5.86
N LEU A 5 27.53 -10.11 5.63
CA LEU A 5 28.42 -10.64 6.67
C LEU A 5 29.87 -10.16 6.54
N ASP A 6 30.37 -9.94 5.32
CA ASP A 6 31.80 -9.67 5.08
C ASP A 6 32.08 -8.20 4.70
N ILE A 7 31.44 -7.69 3.64
CA ILE A 7 31.69 -6.34 3.12
C ILE A 7 30.66 -5.36 3.73
N ASP A 8 31.14 -4.27 4.32
CA ASP A 8 30.30 -3.19 4.90
C ASP A 8 29.28 -3.69 5.96
N ALA A 9 29.64 -4.73 6.71
CA ALA A 9 28.80 -5.40 7.71
C ALA A 9 28.82 -4.73 9.11
N GLY A 10 29.57 -3.63 9.24
CA GLY A 10 29.72 -2.88 10.49
C GLY A 10 28.39 -2.27 10.94
N TYR A 11 28.11 -2.32 12.25
CA TYR A 11 26.93 -1.66 12.80
C TYR A 11 27.17 -0.15 12.92
N CYS A 12 26.67 0.63 11.97
CA CYS A 12 26.70 2.09 12.03
C CYS A 12 25.32 2.63 12.41
N ALA A 13 25.12 2.88 13.71
CA ALA A 13 23.95 3.62 14.19
C ALA A 13 23.89 5.00 13.48
N SER A 14 22.70 5.40 13.02
CA SER A 14 22.43 6.64 12.24
C SER A 14 22.71 6.58 10.73
N LYS A 15 23.31 5.51 10.18
CA LYS A 15 23.42 5.36 8.71
C LYS A 15 22.32 4.48 8.15
N ARG A 16 21.68 4.93 7.07
CA ARG A 16 20.79 4.11 6.24
C ARG A 16 21.65 3.38 5.21
N THR A 17 22.02 2.14 5.53
CA THR A 17 22.81 1.27 4.67
C THR A 17 21.98 0.10 4.17
N ASP A 18 22.28 -0.40 2.97
CA ASP A 18 21.64 -1.60 2.39
C ASP A 18 22.09 -2.91 3.04
N ALA A 19 22.95 -2.83 4.07
CA ALA A 19 23.43 -3.97 4.83
C ALA A 19 22.30 -4.80 5.47
N TRP A 20 21.09 -4.25 5.65
CA TRP A 20 19.94 -4.92 6.28
C TRP A 20 18.71 -4.79 5.37
N LEU A 21 18.46 -5.81 4.54
CA LEU A 21 17.36 -5.82 3.58
C LEU A 21 16.12 -6.55 4.16
N LYS A 22 14.98 -5.85 4.18
CA LYS A 22 13.68 -6.45 4.44
C LYS A 22 13.21 -7.16 3.18
N VAL A 23 13.13 -8.49 3.22
CA VAL A 23 12.44 -9.27 2.19
C VAL A 23 11.08 -9.64 2.76
N LYS A 24 10.02 -9.15 2.13
CA LYS A 24 8.64 -9.50 2.45
C LYS A 24 8.07 -10.39 1.35
N ARG A 25 7.11 -11.23 1.73
CA ARG A 25 6.38 -12.09 0.79
C ARG A 25 5.73 -11.29 -0.34
N ASP A 26 5.21 -10.10 0.00
CA ASP A 26 4.57 -9.15 -0.93
C ASP A 26 5.50 -8.59 -2.02
N TYR A 27 6.82 -8.80 -1.91
CA TYR A 27 7.77 -8.33 -2.92
C TYR A 27 7.98 -9.33 -4.05
N ILE A 28 7.42 -10.53 -3.92
CA ILE A 28 7.48 -11.59 -4.93
C ILE A 28 6.14 -11.54 -5.68
N GLU A 29 6.19 -11.25 -6.98
CA GLU A 29 5.00 -11.00 -7.82
C GLU A 29 3.95 -12.12 -7.76
N GLU A 30 4.38 -13.38 -7.58
CA GLU A 30 3.49 -14.54 -7.58
C GLU A 30 2.94 -14.90 -6.19
N LEU A 31 3.38 -14.21 -5.14
CA LEU A 31 3.18 -14.66 -3.76
C LEU A 31 2.39 -13.69 -2.87
N GLY A 32 2.14 -12.48 -3.38
CA GLY A 32 1.27 -11.49 -2.77
C GLY A 32 -0.20 -11.72 -3.14
N ASP A 33 -1.11 -11.39 -2.22
CA ASP A 33 -2.54 -11.39 -2.49
C ASP A 33 -2.86 -10.26 -3.49
N SER A 34 -3.31 -10.64 -4.68
CA SER A 34 -3.81 -9.70 -5.70
C SER A 34 -5.33 -9.72 -5.72
N LEU A 35 -5.93 -8.55 -5.89
CA LEU A 35 -7.39 -8.37 -5.89
C LEU A 35 -7.78 -7.51 -7.09
N ASP A 36 -8.76 -7.97 -7.86
CA ASP A 36 -9.39 -7.20 -8.92
C ASP A 36 -10.50 -6.34 -8.34
N LEU A 37 -10.36 -5.02 -8.44
CA LEU A 37 -11.31 -4.05 -7.87
C LEU A 37 -11.73 -3.02 -8.92
N VAL A 38 -12.94 -2.48 -8.76
CA VAL A 38 -13.53 -1.49 -9.68
C VAL A 38 -13.32 -0.07 -9.14
N PRO A 39 -12.81 0.88 -9.95
CA PRO A 39 -12.70 2.28 -9.54
C PRO A 39 -14.09 2.94 -9.51
N ILE A 40 -14.50 3.45 -8.34
CA ILE A 40 -15.80 4.10 -8.13
C ILE A 40 -15.69 5.61 -7.83
N GLY A 41 -14.49 6.13 -7.61
CA GLY A 41 -14.27 7.56 -7.35
C GLY A 41 -12.80 7.92 -7.26
N ALA A 42 -12.51 9.23 -7.19
CA ALA A 42 -11.14 9.73 -7.00
C ALA A 42 -11.14 11.07 -6.28
N TRP A 43 -10.06 11.36 -5.56
CA TRP A 43 -9.82 12.67 -4.93
C TRP A 43 -8.78 13.46 -5.72
N TYR A 44 -8.93 14.78 -5.69
CA TYR A 44 -7.90 15.67 -6.21
C TYR A 44 -6.64 15.56 -5.34
N GLY A 45 -5.50 15.31 -5.97
CA GLY A 45 -4.24 15.19 -5.24
C GLY A 45 -3.84 16.50 -4.58
N ASN A 46 -3.07 16.41 -3.50
CA ASN A 46 -2.50 17.57 -2.80
C ASN A 46 -0.96 17.56 -2.87
N GLY A 47 -0.35 18.74 -2.76
CA GLY A 47 1.11 18.91 -2.76
C GLY A 47 1.77 18.43 -4.06
N ARG A 48 2.71 17.46 -3.96
CA ARG A 48 3.42 16.90 -5.12
C ARG A 48 2.48 16.26 -6.16
N LYS A 49 1.27 15.87 -5.74
CA LYS A 49 0.27 15.22 -6.61
C LYS A 49 -0.85 16.16 -7.05
N ALA A 50 -0.73 17.47 -6.84
CA ALA A 50 -1.79 18.44 -7.12
C ALA A 50 -2.17 18.58 -8.62
N GLY A 51 -1.42 17.96 -9.52
CA GLY A 51 -1.73 17.97 -10.95
C GLY A 51 -2.58 16.79 -11.44
N TRP A 52 -2.91 15.81 -10.59
CA TRP A 52 -3.66 14.62 -11.02
C TRP A 52 -4.54 14.04 -9.90
N TYR A 53 -5.50 13.21 -10.31
CA TYR A 53 -6.37 12.49 -9.39
C TYR A 53 -5.59 11.43 -8.63
N SER A 54 -5.55 11.55 -7.31
CA SER A 54 -4.92 10.60 -6.39
C SER A 54 -5.30 10.96 -4.95
N PRO A 55 -5.78 10.02 -4.13
CA PRO A 55 -5.97 8.58 -4.41
C PRO A 55 -7.28 8.27 -5.16
N PHE A 56 -7.39 7.04 -5.66
CA PHE A 56 -8.63 6.47 -6.20
C PHE A 56 -9.35 5.65 -5.12
N LEU A 57 -10.68 5.68 -5.14
CA LEU A 57 -11.53 4.80 -4.35
C LEU A 57 -11.87 3.57 -5.20
N MET A 58 -11.49 2.40 -4.68
CA MET A 58 -11.76 1.11 -5.31
C MET A 58 -12.86 0.36 -4.54
N ALA A 59 -13.67 -0.43 -5.23
CA ALA A 59 -14.71 -1.26 -4.64
C ALA A 59 -14.68 -2.70 -5.13
N CYS A 60 -15.14 -3.60 -4.27
CA CYS A 60 -15.40 -5.00 -4.59
C CYS A 60 -16.90 -5.19 -4.83
N TYR A 61 -17.27 -6.03 -5.79
CA TYR A 61 -18.66 -6.35 -6.07
C TYR A 61 -19.18 -7.41 -5.09
N ASN A 62 -20.29 -7.13 -4.41
CA ASN A 62 -20.98 -8.10 -3.58
C ASN A 62 -22.20 -8.67 -4.34
N PRO A 63 -22.19 -9.96 -4.74
CA PRO A 63 -23.28 -10.55 -5.51
C PRO A 63 -24.58 -10.72 -4.72
N ASP A 64 -24.52 -10.82 -3.39
CA ASP A 64 -25.71 -11.07 -2.56
C ASP A 64 -26.58 -9.81 -2.38
N ALA A 65 -25.93 -8.65 -2.35
CA ALA A 65 -26.58 -7.35 -2.21
C ALA A 65 -26.69 -6.59 -3.54
N GLU A 66 -26.11 -7.11 -4.62
CA GLU A 66 -25.95 -6.44 -5.93
C GLU A 66 -25.33 -5.03 -5.82
N GLU A 67 -24.41 -4.84 -4.87
CA GLU A 67 -23.82 -3.53 -4.53
C GLU A 67 -22.30 -3.54 -4.59
N PHE A 68 -21.71 -2.39 -4.94
CA PHE A 68 -20.27 -2.17 -4.89
C PHE A 68 -19.85 -1.63 -3.52
N GLN A 69 -19.05 -2.41 -2.79
CA GLN A 69 -18.55 -2.03 -1.46
C GLN A 69 -17.15 -1.45 -1.56
N GLY A 70 -16.99 -0.21 -1.11
CA GLY A 70 -15.70 0.48 -1.10
C GLY A 70 -14.66 -0.22 -0.22
N VAL A 71 -13.55 -0.66 -0.81
CA VAL A 71 -12.43 -1.27 -0.10
C VAL A 71 -11.53 -0.16 0.41
N ARG A 72 -11.67 0.16 1.70
CA ARG A 72 -10.91 1.24 2.35
C ARG A 72 -9.59 0.68 2.88
N THR A 73 -8.46 1.22 2.41
CA THR A 73 -7.16 0.95 3.03
C THR A 73 -7.18 1.42 4.49
N ASP A 74 -6.86 0.51 5.40
CA ASP A 74 -7.06 0.56 6.86
C ASP A 74 -6.62 1.89 7.54
N SER A 75 -5.65 2.60 6.97
CA SER A 75 -5.13 3.87 7.52
C SER A 75 -6.13 5.03 7.54
N LEU A 76 -7.28 4.91 6.86
CA LEU A 76 -8.32 5.94 6.88
C LEU A 76 -9.41 5.71 7.92
N LYS A 77 -9.50 4.57 8.63
CA LYS A 77 -10.64 4.22 9.52
C LYS A 77 -11.11 5.33 10.47
N ASN A 78 -10.21 6.22 10.92
CA ASN A 78 -10.53 7.29 11.87
C ASN A 78 -11.00 8.64 11.29
N ARG A 79 -11.09 8.82 9.97
CA ARG A 79 -11.36 10.17 9.39
C ARG A 79 -12.74 10.38 8.77
N ILE A 80 -13.53 9.33 8.60
CA ILE A 80 -14.85 9.46 7.97
C ILE A 80 -15.73 8.51 8.74
N GLY A 81 -16.60 9.09 9.58
CA GLY A 81 -17.62 8.36 10.33
C GLY A 81 -18.60 7.66 9.40
N PRO A 82 -19.51 6.84 9.96
CA PRO A 82 -20.51 6.13 9.18
C PRO A 82 -21.35 7.14 8.40
N ILE A 83 -21.54 6.87 7.11
CA ILE A 83 -22.64 7.42 6.33
C ILE A 83 -23.91 6.78 6.89
#